data_AF-A0A3D1LFS6-F1
#
_entry.id   AF-A0A3D1LFS6-F1
#
_cell.length_a   1.000
_cell.length_b   1.000
_cell.length_c   1.000
_cell.angle_alpha   90.00
_cell.angle_beta   90.00
_cell.angle_gamma   90.00
#
_symmetry.space_group_name_H-M   'P 1'
#
loop_
_entity.id
_entity.type
_entity.pdbx_description
1 polymer ?
#
loop_
_entity_poly.entity_id
_entity_poly.type
_entity_poly.pdbx_seq_one_letter_code
_entity_poly.pdbx_strand_id
1 'polypeptide(L)'
;MNMSTSSLILYRTFQVLGFILAIFKIFAPFIALYLLWRIARNLEKPPKLTEEVKIVRKSLSEMLRENRARCKMTQEFVAESIGVSRQAVSKWEKGTSEPNTSNLMALAKLYGIPAEDLLKGVESALEAQEK
;
A
#
# COMPACT_ATOMS: atom_id res chain seq x y z
N MET A 1 60.10 -29.29 36.99
CA MET A 1 60.24 -29.11 35.52
C MET A 1 59.58 -27.78 35.17
N ASN A 2 60.34 -26.69 35.15
CA ASN A 2 59.78 -25.35 34.91
C ASN A 2 59.52 -25.18 33.42
N MET A 3 58.25 -25.14 33.05
CA MET A 3 57.83 -24.91 31.67
C MET A 3 58.12 -23.44 31.32
N SER A 4 58.85 -23.19 30.23
CA SER A 4 59.21 -21.83 29.80
C SER A 4 57.95 -20.97 29.59
N THR A 5 57.98 -19.73 30.08
CA THR A 5 56.88 -18.75 29.96
C THR A 5 56.45 -18.56 28.50
N SER A 6 57.37 -18.67 27.56
CA SER A 6 57.10 -18.63 26.11
C SER A 6 56.19 -19.78 25.66
N SER A 7 56.40 -21.00 26.16
CA SER A 7 55.57 -22.16 25.82
C SER A 7 54.16 -22.05 26.38
N LEU A 8 54.00 -21.44 27.57
CA LEU A 8 52.68 -21.18 28.17
C LEU A 8 51.89 -20.10 27.40
N ILE A 9 52.58 -19.04 26.92
CA ILE A 9 51.97 -18.01 26.08
C ILE A 9 51.55 -18.57 24.72
N LEU A 10 52.37 -19.43 24.11
CA LEU A 10 52.03 -20.10 22.85
C LEU A 10 50.82 -21.03 22.99
N TYR A 11 50.72 -21.78 24.09
CA TYR A 11 49.55 -22.63 24.35
C TYR A 11 48.26 -21.80 24.54
N ARG A 12 48.33 -20.72 25.32
CA ARG A 12 47.18 -19.83 25.55
C ARG A 12 46.70 -19.13 24.29
N THR A 13 47.62 -18.68 23.44
CA THR A 13 47.27 -18.03 22.16
C THR A 13 46.58 -19.00 21.21
N PHE A 14 47.06 -20.25 21.11
CA PHE A 14 46.40 -21.29 20.33
C PHE A 14 45.02 -21.65 20.88
N GLN A 15 44.89 -21.77 22.21
CA GLN A 15 43.61 -22.06 22.87
C GLN A 15 42.58 -20.93 22.65
N VAL A 16 42.99 -19.66 22.79
CA VAL A 16 42.13 -18.50 22.53
C VAL A 16 41.72 -18.43 21.05
N LEU A 17 42.64 -18.68 20.12
CA LEU A 17 42.36 -18.72 18.69
C LEU A 17 41.33 -19.82 18.34
N GLY A 18 41.45 -21.00 18.95
CA GLY A 18 40.49 -22.10 18.80
C GLY A 18 39.08 -21.72 19.28
N PHE A 19 38.97 -21.06 20.43
CA PHE A 19 37.68 -20.57 20.93
C PHE A 19 37.06 -19.51 20.02
N ILE A 20 37.86 -18.57 19.51
CA ILE A 20 37.39 -17.56 18.55
C ILE A 20 36.80 -18.23 17.31
N LEU A 21 37.50 -19.20 16.72
CA LEU A 21 37.02 -19.94 15.55
C LEU A 21 35.77 -20.77 15.84
N ALA A 22 35.66 -21.36 17.04
CA ALA A 22 34.47 -22.09 17.46
C ALA A 22 33.26 -21.16 17.62
N ILE A 23 33.46 -19.97 18.20
CA ILE A 23 32.44 -18.92 18.34
C ILE A 23 31.93 -18.52 16.95
N PHE A 24 32.81 -18.21 15.99
CA PHE A 24 32.40 -17.86 14.63
C PHE A 24 31.53 -18.94 13.98
N LYS A 25 31.86 -20.22 14.17
CA LYS A 25 31.04 -21.35 13.66
C LYS A 25 29.70 -21.49 14.35
N ILE A 26 29.60 -21.13 15.63
CA ILE A 26 28.34 -21.13 16.37
C ILE A 26 27.44 -19.98 15.89
N PHE A 27 27.98 -18.78 15.69
CA PHE A 27 27.20 -17.61 15.26
C PHE A 27 26.86 -17.60 13.76
N ALA A 28 27.70 -18.18 12.90
CA ALA A 28 27.47 -18.28 11.46
C ALA A 28 26.09 -18.84 11.05
N PRO A 29 25.59 -19.96 11.60
CA PRO A 29 24.26 -20.47 11.28
C PRO A 29 23.13 -19.55 11.76
N PHE A 30 23.29 -18.85 12.90
CA PHE A 30 22.29 -17.87 13.35
C PHE A 30 22.24 -16.65 12.44
N ILE A 31 23.40 -16.18 11.97
CA ILE A 31 23.48 -15.08 10.98
C ILE A 31 22.87 -15.54 9.66
N ALA A 32 23.20 -16.74 9.17
CA ALA A 32 22.64 -17.30 7.95
C ALA A 32 21.11 -17.50 8.06
N LEU A 33 20.63 -18.02 9.19
CA LEU A 33 19.20 -18.18 9.47
C LEU A 33 18.50 -16.82 9.58
N TYR A 34 19.11 -15.83 10.23
CA TYR A 34 18.60 -14.46 10.30
C TYR A 34 18.51 -13.81 8.92
N LEU A 35 19.53 -13.98 8.07
CA LEU A 35 19.54 -13.47 6.70
C LEU A 35 18.49 -14.17 5.84
N LEU A 36 18.37 -15.49 5.94
CA LEU A 36 17.36 -16.29 5.23
C LEU A 36 15.95 -15.86 5.64
N TRP A 37 15.70 -15.74 6.94
CA TRP A 37 14.44 -15.25 7.49
C TRP A 37 14.15 -13.80 7.08
N ARG A 38 15.16 -12.94 7.06
CA ARG A 38 15.03 -11.53 6.62
C ARG A 38 14.67 -11.41 5.14
N ILE A 39 15.24 -12.27 4.30
CA ILE A 39 14.91 -12.34 2.86
C ILE A 39 13.49 -12.89 2.68
N ALA A 40 13.11 -13.96 3.40
CA ALA A 40 11.77 -14.53 3.36
C ALA A 40 10.69 -13.51 3.79
N ARG A 41 10.94 -12.75 4.86
CA ARG A 41 10.04 -11.68 5.33
C ARG A 41 9.96 -10.48 4.39
N ASN A 42 10.95 -10.26 3.53
CA ASN A 42 10.89 -9.19 2.54
C ASN A 42 9.89 -9.51 1.41
N LEU A 43 9.60 -10.79 1.18
CA LEU A 43 8.61 -11.27 0.22
C LEU A 43 7.20 -11.39 0.83
N GLU A 44 7.10 -11.42 2.16
CA GLU A 44 5.83 -11.43 2.90
C GLU A 44 5.17 -10.05 2.95
N LYS A 45 5.96 -8.98 2.76
CA LYS A 45 5.39 -7.65 2.58
C LYS A 45 4.66 -7.67 1.24
N PRO A 46 3.33 -7.50 1.21
CA PRO A 46 2.64 -7.37 -0.06
C PRO A 46 3.35 -6.26 -0.85
N PRO A 47 3.57 -6.44 -2.16
CA PRO A 47 4.15 -5.39 -2.98
C PRO A 47 3.41 -4.10 -2.63
N LYS A 48 4.15 -3.02 -2.31
CA LYS A 48 3.55 -1.70 -2.06
C LYS A 48 2.52 -1.52 -3.15
N LEU A 49 1.23 -1.51 -2.76
CA LEU A 49 0.10 -1.51 -3.67
C LEU A 49 0.46 -0.53 -4.78
N THR A 50 0.85 -1.07 -5.93
CA THR A 50 1.25 -0.24 -7.06
C THR A 50 0.06 0.67 -7.30
N GLU A 51 0.30 1.96 -7.49
CA GLU A 51 -0.76 2.95 -7.78
C GLU A 51 -1.76 2.42 -8.83
N GLU A 52 -1.30 1.53 -9.71
CA GLU A 52 -2.05 0.58 -10.56
C GLU A 52 -3.29 -0.06 -9.91
N VAL A 53 -3.20 -0.66 -8.71
CA VAL A 53 -4.35 -1.32 -8.02
C VAL A 53 -5.31 -0.30 -7.42
N LYS A 54 -4.83 0.88 -7.05
CA LYS A 54 -5.69 1.97 -6.59
C LYS A 54 -6.60 2.48 -7.72
N ILE A 55 -6.14 2.40 -8.96
CA ILE A 55 -6.95 2.69 -10.16
C ILE A 55 -8.04 1.63 -10.35
N VAL A 56 -7.79 0.38 -9.94
CA VAL A 56 -8.76 -0.73 -10.08
C VAL A 56 -9.93 -0.63 -9.08
N ARG A 57 -9.85 0.09 -7.97
CA ARG A 57 -10.98 0.25 -7.02
C ARG A 57 -11.24 1.70 -6.62
N LYS A 58 -11.42 2.60 -7.60
CA LYS A 58 -11.90 3.95 -7.28
C LYS A 58 -13.38 3.91 -6.95
N SER A 59 -13.76 4.32 -5.75
CA SER A 59 -15.18 4.45 -5.40
C SER A 59 -15.89 5.50 -6.28
N LEU A 60 -17.21 5.36 -6.48
CA LEU A 60 -18.01 6.40 -7.15
C LEU A 60 -17.77 7.79 -6.52
N SER A 61 -17.65 7.86 -5.20
CA SER A 61 -17.36 9.10 -4.47
C SER A 61 -16.03 9.74 -4.86
N GLU A 62 -14.99 8.93 -5.08
CA GLU A 62 -13.69 9.41 -5.56
C GLU A 62 -13.78 9.85 -7.02
N MET A 63 -14.48 9.08 -7.86
CA MET A 63 -14.70 9.43 -9.28
C MET A 63 -15.40 10.78 -9.45
N LEU A 64 -16.43 11.05 -8.63
CA LEU A 64 -17.12 12.34 -8.63
C LEU A 64 -16.18 13.49 -8.22
N ARG A 65 -15.43 13.31 -7.14
CA ARG A 65 -14.51 14.33 -6.63
C ARG A 65 -13.37 14.62 -7.62
N GLU A 66 -12.80 13.58 -8.22
CA GLU A 66 -11.74 13.70 -9.22
C GLU A 66 -12.23 14.41 -10.49
N ASN A 67 -13.41 14.03 -11.01
CA ASN A 67 -13.96 14.68 -12.19
C ASN A 67 -14.33 16.14 -11.91
N ARG A 68 -14.86 16.46 -10.73
CA ARG A 68 -15.07 17.85 -10.30
C ARG A 68 -13.75 18.62 -10.29
N ALA A 69 -12.71 18.06 -9.67
CA ALA A 69 -11.40 18.70 -9.58
C ALA A 69 -10.75 18.89 -10.97
N ARG A 70 -10.87 17.89 -11.86
CA ARG A 70 -10.44 17.95 -13.27
C ARG A 70 -11.12 19.10 -14.00
N CYS A 71 -12.42 19.29 -13.77
CA CYS A 71 -13.19 20.40 -14.32
C CYS A 71 -12.96 21.75 -13.59
N LYS A 72 -12.12 21.77 -12.54
CA LYS A 72 -11.83 22.96 -11.71
C LYS A 72 -13.07 23.61 -11.08
N MET A 73 -14.09 22.80 -10.76
CA MET A 73 -15.36 23.28 -10.21
C MET A 73 -15.38 23.16 -8.68
N THR A 74 -16.11 24.06 -8.02
CA THR A 74 -16.42 23.94 -6.58
C THR A 74 -17.62 23.02 -6.38
N GLN A 75 -17.80 22.48 -5.17
CA GLN A 75 -19.00 21.71 -4.84
C GLN A 75 -20.27 22.56 -4.95
N GLU A 76 -20.16 23.86 -4.66
CA GLU A 76 -21.26 24.83 -4.81
C GLU A 76 -21.66 24.95 -6.29
N PHE A 77 -20.68 25.17 -7.16
CA PHE A 77 -20.93 25.32 -8.59
C PHE A 77 -21.57 24.06 -9.21
N VAL A 78 -21.09 22.87 -8.82
CA VAL A 78 -21.70 21.61 -9.27
C VAL A 78 -23.15 21.51 -8.80
N ALA A 79 -23.41 21.85 -7.55
CA ALA A 79 -24.75 21.78 -6.96
C ALA A 79 -25.72 22.73 -7.67
N GLU A 80 -25.32 23.98 -7.89
CA GLU A 80 -26.09 24.96 -8.64
C GLU A 80 -26.34 24.50 -10.09
N SER A 81 -25.33 23.94 -10.75
CA SER A 81 -25.41 23.51 -12.16
C SER A 81 -26.41 22.37 -12.40
N ILE A 82 -26.62 21.48 -11.42
CA ILE A 82 -27.53 20.34 -11.55
C ILE A 82 -28.78 20.48 -10.68
N GLY A 83 -28.98 21.61 -10.00
CA GLY A 83 -30.18 21.92 -9.24
C GLY A 83 -30.34 21.14 -7.93
N VAL A 84 -29.24 20.89 -7.21
CA VAL A 84 -29.25 20.19 -5.91
C VAL A 84 -28.58 21.02 -4.83
N SER A 85 -28.67 20.59 -3.57
CA SER A 85 -27.96 21.27 -2.49
C SER A 85 -26.47 20.94 -2.50
N ARG A 86 -25.62 21.91 -2.12
CA ARG A 86 -24.19 21.69 -1.90
C ARG A 86 -23.91 20.56 -0.91
N GLN A 87 -24.78 20.39 0.09
CA GLN A 87 -24.69 19.29 1.05
C GLN A 87 -24.87 17.93 0.39
N ALA A 88 -25.75 17.79 -0.61
CA ALA A 88 -25.92 16.55 -1.37
C ALA A 88 -24.63 16.18 -2.10
N VAL A 89 -24.04 17.12 -2.84
CA VAL A 89 -22.74 16.93 -3.53
C VAL A 89 -21.64 16.55 -2.53
N SER A 90 -21.60 17.20 -1.36
CA SER A 90 -20.63 16.88 -0.31
C SER A 90 -20.79 15.45 0.22
N LYS A 91 -22.02 14.97 0.40
CA LYS A 91 -22.30 13.60 0.86
C LYS A 91 -21.92 12.57 -0.21
N TRP A 92 -22.21 12.84 -1.47
CA TRP A 92 -21.80 11.98 -2.59
C TRP A 92 -20.28 11.85 -2.71
N GLU A 93 -19.54 12.96 -2.65
CA GLU A 93 -18.08 12.94 -2.69
C GLU A 93 -17.42 12.33 -1.45
N LYS A 94 -18.16 12.19 -0.35
CA LYS A 94 -17.73 11.49 0.88
C LYS A 94 -18.16 10.03 0.92
N GLY A 95 -18.98 9.58 -0.03
CA GLY A 95 -19.55 8.23 -0.05
C GLY A 95 -20.59 7.97 1.04
N THR A 96 -21.13 9.00 1.68
CA THR A 96 -22.14 8.83 2.76
C THR A 96 -23.57 8.76 2.24
N SER A 97 -23.78 9.10 0.97
CA SER A 97 -25.01 8.84 0.22
C SER A 97 -24.66 8.74 -1.26
N GLU A 98 -25.58 8.23 -2.06
CA GLU A 98 -25.40 8.10 -3.51
C GLU A 98 -26.31 9.08 -4.28
N PRO A 99 -25.86 9.58 -5.45
CA PRO A 99 -26.75 10.31 -6.36
C PRO A 99 -27.75 9.32 -6.98
N ASN A 100 -29.00 9.75 -7.16
CA ASN A 100 -29.96 8.99 -7.95
C ASN A 100 -29.54 8.98 -9.44
N THR A 101 -30.19 8.13 -10.25
CA THR A 101 -29.89 7.99 -11.68
C THR A 101 -29.93 9.32 -12.43
N SER A 102 -30.94 10.16 -12.17
CA SER A 102 -31.09 11.46 -12.83
C SER A 102 -29.90 12.39 -12.52
N ASN A 103 -29.52 12.48 -11.24
CA ASN A 103 -28.39 13.28 -10.79
C ASN A 103 -27.07 12.74 -11.33
N LEU A 104 -26.91 11.41 -11.41
CA LEU A 104 -25.73 10.78 -11.97
C LEU A 104 -25.57 11.13 -13.46
N MET A 105 -26.65 11.07 -14.24
CA MET A 105 -26.64 11.48 -15.65
C MET A 105 -26.33 12.97 -15.81
N ALA A 106 -26.87 13.83 -14.93
CA ALA A 106 -26.57 15.25 -14.94
C ALA A 106 -25.10 15.54 -14.61
N LEU A 107 -24.51 14.82 -13.63
CA LEU A 107 -23.10 14.91 -13.27
C LEU A 107 -22.19 14.45 -14.42
N ALA A 108 -22.53 13.33 -15.07
CA ALA A 108 -21.80 12.82 -16.24
C ALA A 108 -21.77 13.87 -17.37
N LYS A 109 -22.93 14.46 -17.67
CA LYS A 109 -23.05 15.53 -18.66
C LYS A 109 -22.25 16.78 -18.26
N LEU A 110 -22.30 17.18 -16.99
CA LEU A 110 -21.57 18.34 -16.48
C LEU A 110 -20.05 18.14 -16.56
N TYR A 111 -19.56 16.93 -16.28
CA TYR A 111 -18.14 16.61 -16.34
C TYR A 111 -17.65 16.25 -17.75
N GLY A 112 -18.57 16.10 -18.72
CA GLY A 112 -18.25 15.76 -20.10
C GLY A 112 -17.71 14.34 -20.28
N ILE A 113 -18.19 13.39 -19.48
CA ILE A 113 -17.82 11.97 -19.58
C ILE A 113 -19.09 11.10 -19.65
N PRO A 114 -19.01 9.87 -20.21
CA PRO A 114 -20.08 8.88 -20.12
C PRO A 114 -20.45 8.58 -18.65
N ALA A 115 -21.73 8.27 -18.38
CA ALA A 115 -22.17 7.94 -17.03
C ALA A 115 -21.57 6.61 -16.54
N GLU A 116 -21.31 5.70 -17.48
CA GLU A 116 -20.63 4.43 -17.26
C GLU A 116 -19.22 4.65 -16.71
N ASP A 117 -18.53 5.71 -17.15
CA ASP A 117 -17.19 6.03 -16.68
C ASP A 117 -17.17 6.49 -15.21
N LEU A 118 -18.28 7.05 -14.70
CA LEU A 118 -18.42 7.33 -13.27
C LEU A 118 -18.62 6.05 -12.44
N LEU A 119 -19.18 5.00 -13.05
CA LEU A 119 -19.51 3.72 -12.40
C LEU A 119 -18.45 2.64 -12.57
N LYS A 120 -17.50 2.79 -13.51
CA LYS A 120 -16.44 1.80 -13.79
C LYS A 120 -15.60 1.39 -12.57
N GLY A 121 -15.50 2.24 -11.55
CA GLY A 121 -14.78 1.91 -10.32
C GLY A 121 -15.59 1.06 -9.31
N VAL A 122 -16.90 0.88 -9.56
CA VAL A 122 -17.80 0.02 -8.78
C VAL A 122 -17.81 -1.42 -9.32
N GLU A 123 -17.78 -1.59 -10.65
CA GLU A 123 -17.87 -2.90 -11.33
C GLU A 123 -16.74 -3.87 -10.91
N SER A 124 -15.51 -3.35 -10.79
CA SER A 124 -14.33 -4.11 -10.39
C SER A 124 -14.35 -4.62 -8.94
N ALA A 125 -15.19 -4.03 -8.08
CA ALA A 125 -15.36 -4.46 -6.70
C ALA A 125 -16.37 -5.62 -6.57
N LEU A 126 -17.27 -5.78 -7.55
CA LEU A 126 -18.25 -6.87 -7.62
C LEU A 126 -17.62 -8.13 -8.23
N GLU A 127 -16.83 -7.98 -9.31
CA GLU A 127 -16.12 -9.10 -9.95
C GLU A 127 -15.05 -9.74 -9.04
N ALA A 128 -14.49 -8.97 -8.10
CA ALA A 128 -13.50 -9.45 -7.14
C ALA A 128 -14.12 -10.22 -5.95
N GLN A 129 -15.45 -10.23 -5.82
CA GLN A 129 -16.17 -11.00 -4.79
C GLN A 129 -16.72 -12.33 -5.34
N GLU A 130 -16.75 -12.52 -6.66
CA GLU A 130 -17.16 -13.76 -7.32
C GLU A 130 -16.00 -14.75 -7.61
N LYS A 131 -14.76 -14.37 -7.30
CA LYS A 131 -13.57 -15.23 -7.38
C LYS A 131 -13.04 -15.58 -6.00
#